data_AF-A0A1Y1IR52-F1
#
_entry.id   AF-A0A1Y1IR52-F1
#
_cell.length_a   1.000
_cell.length_b   1.000
_cell.length_c   1.000
_cell.angle_alpha   90.00
_cell.angle_beta   90.00
_cell.angle_gamma   90.00
#
_symmetry.space_group_name_H-M   'P 1'
#
loop_
_entity.id
_entity.type
_entity.pdbx_description
1 polymer ?
#
loop_
_entity_poly.entity_id
_entity_poly.type
_entity_poly.pdbx_seq_one_letter_code
_entity_poly.pdbx_strand_id
1 'polypeptide(L)'
;MCRKDLNKSVTLRRQAFAGHGVAPRAKKLCRSCDKVKKLGEFYVDVTSADGLGYACKTCSSAQARARYRAKKRKAAGPLKEAEASPPLEELDVGPCEEQELKVRWELRVAECQRWWGVQLNKDKWIRDQERMRSLELRLAQLQAQQSTWQAEKLALSGTSRN
;
A
#
# COMPACT_ATOMS: atom_id res chain seq x y z
N MET A 1 13.24 26.63 21.12
CA MET A 1 11.98 26.11 20.51
C MET A 1 12.34 25.00 19.52
N CYS A 2 11.70 23.83 19.60
CA CYS A 2 12.07 22.64 18.82
C CYS A 2 11.40 22.64 17.43
N ARG A 3 12.12 22.18 16.39
CA ARG A 3 11.64 22.09 14.98
C ARG A 3 10.33 21.29 14.83
N LYS A 4 10.01 20.43 15.79
CA LYS A 4 8.78 19.64 15.85
C LYS A 4 7.55 20.49 16.21
N ASP A 5 7.74 21.55 17.01
CA ASP A 5 6.66 22.42 17.47
C ASP A 5 6.24 23.43 16.37
N LEU A 6 7.19 23.84 15.53
CA LEU A 6 6.91 24.63 14.33
C LEU A 6 6.07 23.83 13.31
N ASN A 7 6.35 22.53 13.14
CA ASN A 7 5.59 21.70 12.22
C ASN A 7 4.15 21.43 12.70
N LYS A 8 3.91 21.38 14.02
CA LYS A 8 2.56 21.23 14.58
C LYS A 8 1.68 22.47 14.33
N SER A 9 2.23 23.68 14.45
CA SER A 9 1.49 24.93 14.18
C SER A 9 1.21 25.13 12.69
N VAL A 10 2.08 24.62 11.81
CA VAL A 10 1.85 24.58 10.35
C VAL A 10 0.70 23.64 9.96
N THR A 11 0.54 22.48 10.63
CA THR A 11 -0.60 21.57 10.37
C THR A 11 -1.97 22.14 10.73
N LEU A 12 -2.06 22.96 11.78
CA LEU A 12 -3.33 23.59 12.18
C LEU A 12 -3.76 24.68 11.20
N ARG A 13 -2.81 25.47 10.66
CA ARG A 13 -3.10 26.42 9.56
C ARG A 13 -3.50 25.71 8.27
N ARG A 14 -3.00 24.49 8.04
CA ARG A 14 -3.30 23.66 6.86
C ARG A 14 -4.80 23.34 6.70
N GLN A 15 -5.55 23.30 7.80
CA GLN A 15 -7.00 23.03 7.80
C GLN A 15 -7.83 24.30 7.66
N ALA A 16 -7.29 25.47 8.05
CA ALA A 16 -8.01 26.74 8.04
C ALA A 16 -8.07 27.45 6.66
N PHE A 17 -7.19 27.09 5.71
CA PHE A 17 -7.11 27.72 4.38
C PHE A 17 -7.63 26.84 3.22
N ALA A 18 -8.34 25.75 3.51
CA ALA A 18 -8.96 24.89 2.51
C ALA A 18 -10.21 25.57 1.88
N GLY A 19 -10.06 26.76 1.29
CA GLY A 19 -11.20 27.51 0.78
C GLY A 19 -10.94 28.77 -0.05
N HIS A 20 -9.71 29.28 -0.17
CA HIS A 20 -9.49 30.41 -1.09
C HIS A 20 -9.39 29.90 -2.53
N GLY A 21 -10.53 30.00 -3.23
CA GLY A 21 -10.70 29.74 -4.64
C GLY A 21 -9.68 30.53 -5.47
N VAL A 22 -8.60 29.84 -5.84
CA VAL A 22 -7.65 30.33 -6.83
C VAL A 22 -8.35 30.24 -8.19
N ALA A 23 -8.55 31.41 -8.81
CA ALA A 23 -9.13 31.52 -10.12
C ALA A 23 -8.48 30.53 -11.11
N PRO A 24 -9.25 29.66 -11.79
CA PRO A 24 -8.73 28.56 -12.62
C PRO A 24 -7.96 29.01 -13.87
N ARG A 25 -7.76 30.31 -14.06
CA ARG A 25 -7.12 30.90 -15.25
C ARG A 25 -5.65 31.29 -15.03
N ALA A 26 -5.16 31.33 -13.80
CA ALA A 26 -3.77 31.67 -13.54
C ALA A 26 -2.83 30.50 -13.90
N LYS A 27 -1.67 30.83 -14.48
CA LYS A 27 -0.61 29.88 -14.84
C LYS A 27 0.68 30.32 -14.14
N LYS A 28 1.51 29.36 -13.70
CA LYS A 28 2.80 29.59 -13.04
C LYS A 28 3.91 28.86 -13.78
N LEU A 29 5.08 29.47 -13.86
CA LEU A 29 6.29 28.86 -14.43
C LEU A 29 6.96 27.96 -13.39
N CYS A 30 7.26 26.71 -13.79
CA CYS A 30 7.96 25.76 -12.95
C CYS A 30 9.47 26.00 -13.02
N ARG A 31 10.13 26.35 -11.91
CA ARG A 31 11.58 26.63 -11.88
C ARG A 31 12.49 25.40 -12.08
N SER A 32 11.93 24.20 -12.22
CA SER A 32 12.70 22.97 -12.44
C SER A 32 12.66 22.47 -13.88
N CYS A 33 11.70 22.94 -14.69
CA CYS A 33 11.57 22.53 -16.09
C CYS A 33 11.20 23.68 -17.03
N ASP A 34 11.11 24.89 -16.48
CA ASP A 34 10.81 26.18 -17.13
C ASP A 34 9.55 26.21 -17.99
N LYS A 35 8.64 25.24 -17.78
CA LYS A 35 7.33 25.19 -18.44
C LYS A 35 6.28 25.93 -17.63
N VAL A 36 5.45 26.70 -18.34
CA VAL A 36 4.26 27.34 -17.79
C VAL A 36 3.15 26.30 -17.64
N LYS A 37 2.65 26.13 -16.42
CA LYS A 37 1.65 25.11 -16.05
C LYS A 37 0.50 25.74 -15.27
N LYS A 38 -0.63 25.06 -15.22
CA LYS A 38 -1.79 25.48 -14.42
C LYS A 38 -1.45 25.41 -12.93
N LEU A 39 -2.03 26.30 -12.11
CA LEU A 39 -1.76 26.30 -10.66
C LEU A 39 -2.10 24.96 -9.97
N GLY A 40 -3.09 24.22 -10.47
CA GLY A 40 -3.43 22.88 -9.97
C GLY A 40 -2.34 21.82 -10.19
N GLU A 41 -1.32 22.08 -11.01
CA GLU A 41 -0.16 21.21 -11.20
C GLU A 41 0.96 21.45 -10.18
N PHE A 42 0.79 22.41 -9.27
CA PHE A 42 1.72 22.70 -8.20
C PHE A 42 1.17 22.18 -6.86
N TYR A 43 2.06 21.92 -5.90
CA TYR A 43 1.65 21.61 -4.53
C TYR A 43 1.35 22.92 -3.79
N VAL A 44 0.40 22.89 -2.86
CA VAL A 44 0.12 24.01 -1.97
C VAL A 44 1.27 24.13 -0.97
N ASP A 45 1.89 25.31 -0.94
CA ASP A 45 2.98 25.66 -0.03
C ASP A 45 2.65 26.97 0.66
N VAL A 46 2.14 26.86 1.89
CA VAL A 46 1.74 27.98 2.74
C VAL A 46 2.89 28.87 3.18
N THR A 47 4.14 28.43 2.98
CA THR A 47 5.33 29.23 3.30
C THR A 47 5.76 30.12 2.13
N SER A 48 5.26 29.84 0.92
CA SER A 48 5.49 30.68 -0.24
C SER A 48 4.55 31.88 -0.23
N ALA A 49 5.04 33.05 -0.67
CA ALA A 49 4.21 34.24 -0.87
C ALA A 49 3.01 33.97 -1.79
N ASP A 50 3.16 33.06 -2.78
CA ASP A 50 2.10 32.69 -3.71
C ASP A 50 1.20 31.55 -3.21
N GLY A 51 1.49 30.96 -2.05
CA GLY A 51 0.79 29.77 -1.55
C GLY A 51 1.05 28.48 -2.36
N LEU A 52 1.97 28.51 -3.32
CA LEU A 52 2.25 27.39 -4.24
C LEU A 52 3.74 27.11 -4.35
N GLY A 53 4.08 25.82 -4.38
CA GLY A 53 5.46 25.35 -4.52
C GLY A 53 6.15 25.86 -5.79
N TYR A 54 7.48 25.91 -5.74
CA TYR A 54 8.32 26.42 -6.84
C TYR A 54 8.42 25.46 -8.04
N ALA A 55 8.10 24.18 -7.84
CA ALA A 55 8.17 23.13 -8.85
C ALA A 55 6.81 22.44 -9.04
N CYS A 56 6.55 22.00 -10.27
CA CYS A 56 5.35 21.23 -10.56
C CYS A 56 5.42 19.82 -9.95
N LYS A 57 4.25 19.16 -9.81
CA LYS A 57 4.10 17.82 -9.21
C LYS A 57 5.01 16.77 -9.83
N THR A 58 5.24 16.83 -11.15
CA THR A 58 6.14 15.89 -11.85
C THR A 58 7.59 16.09 -11.44
N CYS A 59 8.07 17.34 -11.40
CA CYS A 59 9.44 17.64 -10.97
C CYS A 59 9.66 17.35 -9.49
N SER A 60 8.68 17.71 -8.64
CA SER A 60 8.74 17.43 -7.21
C SER A 60 8.77 15.93 -6.90
N SER A 61 7.99 15.11 -7.64
CA SER A 61 8.01 13.66 -7.45
C SER A 61 9.33 13.03 -7.95
N ALA A 62 9.88 13.51 -9.06
CA ALA A 62 11.19 13.10 -9.55
C ALA A 62 12.30 13.40 -8.52
N GLN A 63 12.32 14.60 -7.95
CA GLN A 63 13.26 14.98 -6.90
C GLN A 63 13.09 14.13 -5.63
N ALA A 64 11.86 13.86 -5.21
CA ALA A 64 11.60 13.01 -4.05
C ALA A 64 12.14 11.58 -4.26
N ARG A 65 11.93 11.00 -5.45
CA ARG A 65 12.48 9.69 -5.82
C ARG A 65 14.02 9.70 -5.82
N ALA A 66 14.65 10.74 -6.38
CA ALA A 66 16.10 10.87 -6.38
C ALA A 66 16.67 10.94 -4.96
N ARG A 67 16.04 11.74 -4.07
CA ARG A 67 16.42 11.83 -2.65
C ARG A 67 16.27 10.50 -1.93
N TYR A 68 15.18 9.78 -2.17
CA TYR A 68 14.96 8.45 -1.59
C TYR A 68 16.04 7.45 -2.02
N ARG A 69 16.36 7.41 -3.33
CA ARG A 69 17.45 6.58 -3.86
C ARG A 69 18.80 6.94 -3.25
N ALA A 70 19.11 8.24 -3.13
CA ALA A 70 20.36 8.69 -2.51
C ALA A 70 20.46 8.28 -1.03
N LYS A 71 19.37 8.38 -0.26
CA LYS A 71 19.31 7.86 1.12
C LYS A 71 19.57 6.36 1.17
N LYS A 72 18.94 5.58 0.28
CA LYS A 72 19.16 4.13 0.20
C LYS A 72 20.62 3.78 -0.10
N ARG A 73 21.27 4.52 -1.02
CA ARG A 73 22.71 4.35 -1.31
C ARG A 73 23.60 4.64 -0.08
N LYS A 74 23.28 5.68 0.69
CA LYS A 74 24.03 6.01 1.92
C LYS A 74 23.79 4.98 3.03
N ALA A 75 22.58 4.45 3.14
CA ALA A 75 22.23 3.40 4.10
C ALA A 75 22.79 2.02 3.72
N ALA A 76 23.06 1.78 2.44
CA ALA A 76 23.66 0.54 1.95
C ALA A 76 25.15 0.38 2.32
N GLY A 77 25.77 1.40 2.93
CA GLY A 77 27.20 1.39 3.26
C GLY A 77 28.10 1.30 2.03
N PRO A 78 29.41 1.50 2.17
CA PRO A 78 30.33 1.00 1.15
C PRO A 78 30.21 -0.52 1.14
N LEU A 79 29.91 -1.10 -0.03
CA LEU A 79 30.30 -2.48 -0.31
C LEU A 79 31.80 -2.50 -0.08
N LYS A 80 32.27 -3.14 1.01
CA LYS A 80 33.69 -3.32 1.21
C LYS A 80 34.21 -4.04 -0.03
N GLU A 81 35.02 -3.35 -0.82
CA GLU A 81 35.93 -4.01 -1.75
C GLU A 81 36.69 -5.04 -0.93
N ALA A 82 36.53 -6.31 -1.28
CA ALA A 82 37.37 -7.36 -0.76
C ALA A 82 38.81 -6.97 -1.13
N GLU A 83 39.60 -6.66 -0.13
CA GLU A 83 41.04 -6.49 -0.28
C GLU A 83 41.57 -7.73 -0.99
N ALA A 84 42.41 -7.49 -1.99
CA ALA A 84 43.06 -8.52 -2.79
C ALA A 84 43.63 -9.62 -1.88
N SER A 85 43.24 -10.87 -2.15
CA SER A 85 43.80 -12.04 -1.46
C SER A 85 45.34 -12.03 -1.55
N PRO A 86 46.04 -12.41 -0.46
CA PRO A 86 47.45 -12.79 -0.53
C PRO A 86 47.65 -13.95 -1.54
N PRO A 87 48.85 -14.12 -2.12
CA PRO A 87 49.14 -15.22 -3.02
C PRO A 87 48.82 -16.56 -2.36
N LEU A 88 48.09 -17.39 -3.11
CA LEU A 88 47.69 -18.75 -2.77
C LEU A 88 48.88 -19.58 -2.26
N GLU A 89 48.95 -19.79 -0.94
CA GLU A 89 49.42 -21.07 -0.42
C GLU A 89 48.20 -21.97 -0.28
N GLU A 90 48.25 -23.10 -0.99
CA GLU A 90 47.21 -24.12 -1.08
C GLU A 90 46.95 -24.74 0.30
N LEU A 91 45.92 -24.24 0.98
CA LEU A 91 45.25 -24.99 2.03
C LEU A 91 44.18 -25.85 1.35
N ASP A 92 44.35 -27.16 1.47
CA ASP A 92 43.48 -28.21 0.97
C ASP A 92 42.08 -28.09 1.61
N VAL A 93 41.18 -27.33 0.96
CA VAL A 93 39.77 -27.22 1.35
C VAL A 93 39.02 -28.34 0.66
N GLY A 94 38.80 -29.44 1.39
CA GLY A 94 38.01 -30.57 0.91
C GLY A 94 36.62 -30.18 0.41
N PRO A 95 35.98 -31.02 -0.43
CA PRO A 95 34.72 -30.70 -1.10
C PRO A 95 33.54 -30.73 -0.11
N CYS A 96 33.39 -29.68 0.70
CA CYS A 96 32.34 -29.57 1.71
C CYS A 96 31.42 -28.34 1.49
N GLU A 97 31.87 -27.30 0.78
CA GLU A 97 31.11 -26.04 0.67
C GLU A 97 29.93 -26.10 -0.32
N GLU A 98 30.06 -26.89 -1.39
CA GLU A 98 28.97 -27.05 -2.38
C GLU A 98 27.80 -27.90 -1.83
N GLN A 99 28.11 -28.87 -0.96
CA GLN A 99 27.11 -29.71 -0.30
C GLN A 99 26.31 -28.89 0.73
N GLU A 100 26.96 -28.01 1.48
CA GLU A 100 26.29 -27.12 2.43
C GLU A 100 25.36 -26.12 1.75
N LEU A 101 25.75 -25.58 0.59
CA LEU A 101 24.91 -24.68 -0.20
C LEU A 101 23.65 -25.37 -0.73
N LYS A 102 23.78 -26.63 -1.17
CA LYS A 102 22.64 -27.44 -1.62
C LYS A 102 21.67 -27.74 -0.49
N VAL A 103 22.17 -28.20 0.66
CA VAL A 103 21.35 -28.48 1.85
C VAL A 103 20.61 -27.21 2.32
N ARG A 104 21.29 -26.06 2.31
CA ARG A 104 20.68 -24.77 2.67
C ARG A 104 19.59 -24.33 1.70
N TRP A 105 19.76 -24.61 0.41
CA TRP A 105 18.74 -24.33 -0.61
C TRP A 105 17.53 -25.25 -0.46
N GLU A 106 17.74 -26.55 -0.26
CA GLU A 106 16.68 -27.54 -0.06
C GLU A 106 15.84 -27.24 1.20
N LEU A 107 16.47 -26.84 2.31
CA LEU A 107 15.76 -26.40 3.52
C LEU A 107 14.87 -25.18 3.27
N ARG A 108 15.36 -24.19 2.52
CA ARG A 108 14.56 -23.01 2.13
C ARG A 108 13.39 -23.37 1.23
N VAL A 109 13.59 -24.29 0.28
CA VAL A 109 12.50 -24.78 -0.59
C VAL A 109 11.45 -25.51 0.25
N ALA A 110 11.86 -26.34 1.21
CA ALA A 110 10.95 -27.04 2.11
C ALA A 110 10.14 -26.07 3.02
N GLU A 111 10.76 -25.00 3.53
CA GLU A 111 10.08 -23.95 4.28
C GLU A 111 9.06 -23.19 3.42
N CYS A 112 9.43 -22.83 2.18
CA CYS A 112 8.52 -22.23 1.21
C CYS A 112 7.31 -23.13 0.90
N GLN A 113 7.54 -24.43 0.71
CA GLN A 113 6.48 -25.41 0.46
C GLN A 113 5.53 -25.55 1.66
N ARG A 114 6.06 -25.57 2.89
CA ARG A 114 5.23 -25.58 4.11
C ARG A 114 4.36 -24.34 4.22
N TRP A 115 4.92 -23.16 3.94
CA TRP A 115 4.15 -21.90 3.94
C TRP A 115 3.06 -21.87 2.86
N TRP A 116 3.33 -22.40 1.67
CA TRP A 116 2.32 -22.53 0.61
C TRP A 116 1.18 -23.48 1.01
N GLY A 117 1.48 -24.60 1.67
CA GLY A 117 0.45 -25.50 2.20
C GLY A 117 -0.46 -24.84 3.25
N VAL A 118 0.12 -24.04 4.15
CA VAL A 118 -0.66 -23.26 5.14
C VAL A 118 -1.55 -22.22 4.46
N GLN A 119 -1.03 -21.53 3.43
CA GLN A 119 -1.79 -20.54 2.68
C GLN A 119 -2.96 -21.17 1.90
N LEU A 120 -2.75 -22.32 1.24
CA LEU A 120 -3.82 -23.04 0.54
C LEU A 120 -4.93 -23.51 1.49
N ASN A 121 -4.58 -23.92 2.72
CA ASN A 121 -5.55 -24.27 3.74
C ASN A 121 -6.36 -23.06 4.23
N LYS A 122 -5.72 -21.89 4.35
CA LYS A 122 -6.40 -20.63 4.68
C LYS A 122 -7.39 -20.23 3.58
N ASP A 123 -6.98 -20.30 2.32
CA ASP A 123 -7.85 -19.95 1.19
C ASP A 123 -9.02 -20.93 1.05
N LYS A 124 -8.79 -22.22 1.31
CA LYS A 124 -9.86 -23.23 1.38
C LYS A 124 -10.86 -22.90 2.49
N TRP A 125 -10.38 -22.59 3.69
CA TRP A 125 -11.24 -22.22 4.82
C TRP A 125 -12.06 -20.96 4.55
N ILE A 126 -11.47 -19.94 3.91
CA ILE A 126 -12.19 -18.72 3.50
C ILE A 126 -13.33 -19.07 2.53
N ARG A 127 -13.07 -19.88 1.49
CA ARG A 127 -14.11 -20.32 0.55
C ARG A 127 -15.22 -21.11 1.23
N ASP A 128 -14.88 -21.98 2.17
CA ASP A 128 -15.87 -22.77 2.92
C ASP A 128 -16.74 -21.87 3.81
N GLN A 129 -16.16 -20.83 4.44
CA GLN A 129 -16.91 -19.83 5.21
C GLN A 129 -17.86 -19.01 4.33
N GLU A 130 -17.42 -18.57 3.15
CA GLU A 130 -18.28 -17.87 2.20
C GLU A 130 -19.42 -18.75 1.69
N ARG A 131 -19.14 -20.03 1.44
CA ARG A 131 -20.17 -21.01 1.05
C ARG A 131 -21.21 -21.18 2.15
N MET A 132 -20.78 -21.28 3.41
CA MET A 132 -21.69 -21.39 4.57
C MET A 132 -22.60 -20.15 4.68
N ARG A 133 -22.04 -18.94 4.60
CA ARG A 133 -22.83 -17.70 4.62
C ARG A 133 -23.83 -17.62 3.46
N SER A 134 -23.44 -18.11 2.28
CA SER A 134 -24.35 -18.17 1.13
C SER A 134 -25.53 -19.12 1.37
N LEU A 135 -25.28 -20.26 2.00
CA LEU A 135 -26.34 -21.22 2.34
C LEU A 135 -27.28 -20.66 3.42
N GLU A 136 -26.74 -20.00 4.45
CA GLU A 136 -27.53 -19.33 5.49
C GLU A 136 -28.45 -18.26 4.90
N LEU A 137 -27.93 -17.43 3.98
CA LEU A 137 -28.73 -16.41 3.30
C LEU A 137 -29.88 -17.03 2.49
N ARG A 138 -29.63 -18.14 1.79
CA ARG A 138 -30.69 -18.86 1.04
C ARG A 138 -31.75 -19.44 1.98
N LEU A 139 -31.35 -20.00 3.12
CA LEU A 139 -32.28 -20.50 4.13
C LEU A 139 -33.16 -19.37 4.68
N ALA A 140 -32.57 -18.21 4.98
CA ALA A 140 -33.32 -17.04 5.44
C ALA A 140 -34.33 -16.55 4.37
N GLN A 141 -33.93 -16.56 3.09
CA GLN A 141 -34.83 -16.21 1.98
C GLN A 141 -36.01 -17.19 1.88
N LEU A 142 -35.76 -18.49 1.99
CA LEU A 142 -36.81 -19.51 1.97
C LEU A 142 -37.76 -19.38 3.17
N GLN A 143 -37.24 -19.08 4.36
CA GLN A 143 -38.05 -18.83 5.55
C GLN A 143 -38.94 -17.60 5.38
N ALA A 144 -38.42 -16.53 4.77
CA ALA A 144 -39.21 -15.34 4.44
C ALA A 144 -40.30 -15.63 3.40
N GLN A 145 -40.00 -16.45 2.39
CA GLN A 145 -41.01 -16.90 1.42
C GLN A 145 -42.09 -17.76 2.08
N GLN A 146 -41.72 -18.61 3.03
CA GLN A 146 -42.68 -19.44 3.76
C GLN A 146 -43.59 -18.59 4.65
N SER A 147 -43.04 -17.60 5.35
CA SER A 147 -43.83 -16.73 6.25
C SER A 147 -44.78 -15.82 5.47
N THR A 148 -44.35 -15.28 4.32
CA THR A 148 -45.21 -14.50 3.43
C THR A 148 -46.36 -15.35 2.88
N TRP A 149 -46.08 -16.57 2.39
CA TRP A 149 -47.11 -17.50 1.96
C TRP A 149 -48.11 -17.85 3.08
N GLN A 150 -47.62 -18.08 4.31
CA GLN A 150 -48.48 -18.33 5.46
C GLN A 150 -49.38 -17.14 5.79
N ALA A 151 -48.85 -15.91 5.73
CA ALA A 151 -49.61 -14.69 5.98
C ALA A 151 -50.72 -14.47 4.94
N GLU A 152 -50.43 -14.68 3.65
CA GLU A 152 -51.41 -14.62 2.56
C GLU A 152 -52.55 -15.65 2.77
N LYS A 153 -52.19 -16.89 3.13
CA LYS A 153 -53.17 -17.94 3.41
C LYS A 153 -54.11 -17.57 4.56
N LEU A 154 -53.57 -16.98 5.64
CA LEU A 154 -54.38 -16.50 6.76
C LEU A 154 -55.31 -15.36 6.33
N ALA A 155 -54.82 -14.39 5.55
CA ALA A 155 -55.63 -13.29 5.03
C ALA A 155 -56.82 -13.79 4.19
N LEU A 156 -56.58 -14.73 3.27
CA LEU A 156 -57.64 -15.34 2.47
C LEU A 156 -58.68 -16.09 3.34
N SER A 157 -58.23 -16.81 4.36
CA SER A 157 -59.13 -17.54 5.27
C SER A 157 -60.00 -16.64 6.16
N GLY A 158 -59.52 -15.43 6.50
CA GLY A 158 -60.28 -14.44 7.28
C GLY A 158 -61.36 -13.72 6.47
N THR A 159 -61.26 -13.70 5.14
CA THR A 159 -62.19 -12.95 4.27
C THR A 159 -63.49 -13.71 3.99
N SER A 160 -63.58 -15.00 4.36
CA SER A 160 -64.74 -15.88 4.14
C SER A 160 -65.79 -15.82 5.28
N ARG A 161 -65.63 -14.93 6.25
CA ARG A 161 -66.46 -14.83 7.46
C ARG A 161 -67.15 -13.46 7.53
N ASN A 162 -67.94 -13.12 6.51
CA ASN A 162 -68.91 -12.02 6.49
C ASN A 162 -70.03 -12.33 5.51
#